data_AF-A0A1A8KYX6-F1
#
_entry.id   AF-A0A1A8KYX6-F1
#
_cell.length_a   1.000
_cell.length_b   1.000
_cell.length_c   1.000
_cell.angle_alpha   90.00
_cell.angle_beta   90.00
_cell.angle_gamma   90.00
#
_symmetry.space_group_name_H-M   'P 1'
#
loop_
_entity.id
_entity.type
_entity.pdbx_description
1 polymer ?
#
loop_
_entity_poly.entity_id
_entity_poly.type
_entity_poly.pdbx_seq_one_letter_code
_entity_poly.pdbx_strand_id
1 'polypeptide(L)'
;WNRIFVWTQEKLGLPLGSIKATVLIENVFAAFEMEEILYELREHSAGLNCGIWDYSASFVSKFGHREDFLLPDRSKYVNME
;
A
#
# COMPACT_ATOMS: atom_id res chain seq x y z
N TRP A 1 7.43 6.83 -6.31
CA TRP A 1 7.78 5.64 -7.09
C TRP A 1 7.76 5.86 -8.59
N ASN A 2 6.64 6.32 -9.20
CA ASN A 2 6.54 6.51 -10.65
C ASN A 2 7.74 7.25 -11.29
N ARG A 3 8.17 8.38 -10.71
CA ARG A 3 9.34 9.15 -11.16
C ARG A 3 10.64 8.35 -11.16
N ILE A 4 10.82 7.48 -10.17
CA ILE A 4 12.00 6.61 -10.07
C ILE A 4 11.95 5.56 -11.19
N PHE A 5 10.78 4.98 -11.47
CA PHE A 5 10.62 4.01 -12.55
C PHE A 5 10.89 4.63 -13.93
N VAL A 6 10.32 5.80 -14.20
CA VAL A 6 10.56 6.58 -15.43
C VAL A 6 12.06 6.86 -15.58
N TRP A 7 12.69 7.43 -14.55
CA TRP A 7 14.12 7.73 -14.57
C TRP A 7 14.98 6.49 -14.83
N THR A 8 14.67 5.36 -14.18
CA THR A 8 15.42 4.10 -14.37
C THR A 8 15.27 3.57 -15.79
N GLN A 9 14.06 3.60 -16.35
CA GLN A 9 13.81 3.16 -17.73
C GLN A 9 14.54 4.05 -18.74
N GLU A 10 14.50 5.37 -18.56
CA GLU A 10 15.25 6.32 -19.38
C GLU A 10 16.76 6.05 -19.33
N LYS A 11 17.30 5.83 -18.13
CA LYS A 11 18.74 5.55 -17.94
C LYS A 11 19.19 4.24 -18.55
N LEU A 12 18.31 3.25 -18.62
CA LEU A 12 18.61 1.92 -19.17
C LEU A 12 18.15 1.75 -20.61
N GLY A 13 17.53 2.76 -21.24
CA GLY A 13 16.97 2.66 -22.59
C GLY A 13 15.80 1.67 -22.69
N LEU A 14 15.07 1.45 -21.60
CA LEU A 14 13.90 0.58 -21.56
C LEU A 14 12.63 1.35 -21.95
N PRO A 15 11.65 0.69 -22.59
CA PRO A 15 10.34 1.30 -22.85
C PRO A 15 9.62 1.77 -21.58
N LEU A 16 8.79 2.81 -21.69
CA LEU A 16 7.90 3.23 -20.60
C LEU A 16 6.96 2.07 -20.21
N GLY A 17 6.76 1.87 -18.91
CA GLY A 17 5.90 0.79 -18.41
C GLY A 17 6.56 -0.59 -18.38
N SER A 18 7.87 -0.70 -18.64
CA SER A 18 8.63 -1.95 -18.50
C SER A 18 8.67 -2.42 -17.04
N ILE A 19 8.82 -1.50 -16.10
CA ILE A 19 8.73 -1.79 -14.67
C ILE A 19 7.27 -1.96 -14.30
N LYS A 20 6.94 -3.07 -13.64
CA LYS A 20 5.61 -3.33 -13.07
C LYS A 20 5.68 -3.49 -11.57
N ALA A 21 4.74 -2.85 -10.86
CA ALA A 21 4.69 -2.81 -9.41
C ALA A 21 3.27 -3.06 -8.89
N THR A 22 3.16 -3.96 -7.92
CA THR A 22 1.97 -4.13 -7.09
C THR A 22 2.16 -3.36 -5.81
N VAL A 23 1.17 -2.56 -5.39
CA VAL A 23 1.25 -1.78 -4.14
C VAL A 23 0.59 -2.54 -3.01
N LEU A 24 1.30 -2.69 -1.88
CA LEU A 24 0.72 -3.19 -0.63
C LEU A 24 -0.10 -2.08 0.02
N ILE A 25 -1.42 -2.29 0.13
CA ILE A 25 -2.33 -1.47 0.91
C ILE A 25 -2.33 -2.02 2.33
N GLU A 26 -1.31 -1.62 3.07
CA GLU A 26 -1.03 -2.06 4.44
C GLU A 26 -0.91 -0.89 5.43
N ASN A 27 -1.33 0.29 4.99
CA ASN A 27 -1.45 1.48 5.82
C ASN A 27 -2.90 1.96 5.79
N VAL A 28 -3.48 2.23 6.96
CA VAL A 28 -4.86 2.69 7.10
C VAL A 28 -5.19 3.91 6.24
N PHE A 29 -4.25 4.84 6.06
CA PHE A 29 -4.49 6.01 5.21
C PHE A 29 -4.39 5.69 3.72
N ALA A 30 -3.56 4.72 3.34
CA ALA A 30 -3.47 4.29 1.94
C ALA A 30 -4.79 3.68 1.44
N ALA A 31 -5.62 3.13 2.34
CA ALA A 31 -6.96 2.65 1.99
C ALA A 31 -7.90 3.78 1.53
N PHE A 32 -7.66 5.03 1.92
CA PHE A 32 -8.45 6.18 1.50
C PHE A 32 -7.94 6.84 0.21
N GLU A 33 -6.78 6.40 -0.30
CA GLU A 33 -6.11 6.99 -1.48
C GLU A 33 -5.82 5.91 -2.55
N MET A 34 -6.56 4.79 -2.56
CA MET A 34 -6.27 3.66 -3.45
C MET A 34 -6.38 4.04 -4.94
N GLU A 35 -7.35 4.87 -5.30
CA GLU A 35 -7.53 5.34 -6.68
C GLU A 35 -6.39 6.28 -7.09
N GLU A 36 -5.99 7.19 -6.21
CA GLU A 36 -4.87 8.11 -6.42
C GLU A 36 -3.54 7.35 -6.54
N ILE A 37 -3.32 6.33 -5.71
CA ILE A 37 -2.15 5.43 -5.80
C ILE A 37 -2.11 4.75 -7.17
N LEU A 38 -3.24 4.21 -7.63
CA LEU A 38 -3.34 3.58 -8.94
C LEU A 38 -3.11 4.60 -10.06
N TYR A 39 -3.66 5.81 -9.95
CA TYR A 39 -3.52 6.86 -10.94
C TYR A 39 -2.07 7.35 -11.07
N GLU A 40 -1.39 7.58 -9.95
CA GLU A 40 0.01 8.01 -9.92
C GLU A 40 0.96 6.94 -10.47
N LEU A 41 0.58 5.67 -10.38
CA LEU A 41 1.34 4.54 -10.91
C LEU A 41 0.76 3.95 -12.20
N ARG A 42 -0.23 4.56 -12.87
CA ARG A 42 -1.02 3.96 -13.95
C ARG A 42 -0.21 3.29 -15.08
N GLU A 43 0.95 3.84 -15.43
CA GLU A 43 1.82 3.28 -16.48
C GLU A 43 2.59 2.02 -16.01
N HIS A 44 2.77 1.88 -14.70
CA HIS A 44 3.61 0.85 -14.05
C HIS A 44 2.81 -0.05 -13.09
N SER A 45 1.52 0.21 -12.88
CA SER A 45 0.71 -0.53 -11.91
C SER A 45 0.43 -1.95 -12.39
N ALA A 46 0.57 -2.90 -11.47
CA ALA A 46 0.11 -4.28 -11.59
C ALA A 46 -0.98 -4.61 -10.54
N GLY A 47 -1.64 -3.58 -10.01
CA GLY A 47 -2.72 -3.70 -9.04
C GLY A 47 -2.29 -3.47 -7.59
N LEU A 48 -3.21 -3.80 -6.69
CA LEU A 48 -3.10 -3.61 -5.24
C LEU A 48 -3.14 -4.97 -4.53
N ASN A 49 -2.54 -5.05 -3.34
CA ASN A 49 -2.61 -6.21 -2.48
C ASN A 49 -2.92 -5.78 -1.05
N CYS A 50 -3.70 -6.59 -0.33
CA CYS A 50 -4.08 -6.29 1.06
C CYS A 50 -3.35 -7.25 2.01
N GLY A 51 -2.77 -6.70 3.08
CA GLY A 51 -2.14 -7.46 4.16
C GLY A 51 -2.79 -7.14 5.50
N ILE A 52 -3.42 -8.13 6.16
CA ILE A 52 -4.14 -7.91 7.43
C ILE A 52 -3.22 -7.43 8.56
N TRP A 53 -2.02 -8.02 8.68
CA TRP A 53 -1.17 -7.76 9.84
C TRP A 53 -0.57 -6.37 9.84
N ASP A 54 0.03 -5.95 8.74
CA ASP A 54 0.60 -4.60 8.63
C ASP A 54 -0.49 -3.54 8.59
N TYR A 55 -1.65 -3.83 7.96
CA TYR A 55 -2.82 -2.96 8.02
C TYR A 55 -3.30 -2.75 9.46
N SER A 56 -3.49 -3.81 10.25
CA SER A 56 -3.87 -3.69 11.66
C SER A 56 -2.78 -3.03 12.51
N ALA A 57 -1.50 -3.29 12.23
CA ALA A 57 -0.40 -2.60 12.91
C ALA A 57 -0.43 -1.08 12.61
N SER A 58 -0.82 -0.68 11.41
CA SER A 58 -0.98 0.72 11.05
C SER A 58 -2.08 1.42 11.88
N PHE A 59 -3.17 0.73 12.21
CA PHE A 59 -4.20 1.26 13.12
C PHE A 59 -3.62 1.54 14.52
N VAL A 60 -2.89 0.58 15.09
CA VAL A 60 -2.23 0.77 16.39
C VAL A 60 -1.23 1.93 16.33
N SER A 61 -0.43 1.99 15.27
CA SER A 61 0.58 3.05 15.09
C SER A 61 -0.05 4.45 14.98
N LYS A 62 -1.16 4.59 14.24
CA LYS A 62 -1.80 5.89 13.98
C LYS A 62 -2.76 6.33 15.08
N PHE A 63 -3.46 5.38 15.70
CA PHE A 63 -4.58 5.67 16.60
C PHE A 63 -4.43 5.08 18.00
N GLY A 64 -3.34 4.35 18.31
CA GLY A 64 -3.18 3.67 19.61
C GLY A 64 -3.12 4.59 20.84
N HIS A 65 -3.04 5.90 20.65
CA HIS A 65 -3.18 6.89 21.72
C HIS A 65 -4.65 7.19 22.09
N ARG A 66 -5.61 6.61 21.36
CA ARG A 66 -7.05 6.77 21.58
C ARG A 66 -7.65 5.46 22.05
N GLU A 67 -8.34 5.50 23.18
CA GLU A 67 -9.02 4.32 23.74
C GLU A 67 -10.09 3.74 22.81
N ASP A 68 -10.72 4.58 21.97
CA ASP A 68 -11.70 4.16 20.96
C ASP A 68 -11.12 3.18 19.91
N PHE A 69 -9.78 3.12 19.76
CA PHE A 69 -9.10 2.36 18.70
C PHE A 69 -8.27 1.18 19.26
N LEU A 70 -8.63 0.69 20.44
CA LEU A 70 -8.04 -0.53 21.01
C LEU A 70 -8.39 -1.75 20.16
N LEU A 71 -7.35 -2.42 19.62
CA LEU A 71 -7.52 -3.66 18.89
C LEU A 71 -7.51 -4.87 19.85
N PRO A 72 -8.38 -5.88 19.61
CA PRO A 72 -8.40 -7.10 20.40
C PRO A 72 -7.19 -7.99 20.08
N ASP A 73 -7.09 -9.14 20.77
CA ASP A 73 -6.06 -10.14 20.51
C ASP A 73 -6.05 -10.51 19.02
N ARG A 74 -4.91 -10.20 18.38
CA ARG A 74 -4.75 -10.33 16.95
C ARG A 74 -4.90 -11.78 16.46
N SER A 75 -4.49 -12.76 17.28
CA SER A 75 -4.53 -14.18 16.90
C SER A 75 -5.94 -14.77 16.94
N LYS A 76 -6.85 -14.11 17.66
CA LYS A 76 -8.21 -14.60 17.90
C LYS A 76 -9.26 -13.83 17.11
N TYR A 77 -9.08 -12.52 16.97
CA TYR A 77 -10.14 -11.61 16.54
C TYR A 77 -9.78 -10.72 15.35
N VAL A 78 -8.53 -10.74 14.88
CA VAL A 78 -8.08 -9.93 13.74
C VAL A 78 -7.71 -10.88 12.60
N ASN A 79 -8.70 -11.20 11.77
CA ASN A 79 -8.57 -12.07 10.61
C ASN A 79 -9.43 -11.54 9.44
N MET A 80 -9.29 -12.15 8.27
CA MET A 80 -10.04 -11.83 7.05
C MET A 80 -10.94 -13.00 6.61
N GLU A 81 -11.13 -13.99 7.48
CA GLU A 81 -11.97 -15.18 7.24
C GLU A 81 -13.40 -14.96 7.71
#